data_AF-T2IUF9-F1
#
_entry.id   AF-T2IUF9-F1
#
_cell.length_a   1.000
_cell.length_b   1.000
_cell.length_c   1.000
_cell.angle_alpha   90.00
_cell.angle_beta   90.00
_cell.angle_gamma   90.00
#
_symmetry.space_group_name_H-M   'P 1'
#
loop_
_entity.id
_entity.type
_entity.pdbx_description
1 polymer ?
#
loop_
_entity_poly.entity_id
_entity_poly.type
_entity_poly.pdbx_seq_one_letter_code
_entity_poly.pdbx_strand_id
1 'polypeptide(L)' 'MIESFREKFPEISLQLSTAPDSHHGHFKLTWKMVKKNGDVFLGGNFFGEVNQQNKITKLVGFVDKK' A
#
# COMPACT_ATOMS: atom_id res chain seq x y z
N MET A 1 -4.40 -3.61 14.91
CA MET A 1 -3.33 -2.78 14.31
C MET A 1 -3.84 -1.88 13.18
N ILE A 2 -4.68 -2.36 12.26
CA ILE A 2 -5.28 -1.48 11.23
C ILE A 2 -6.39 -0.58 11.78
N GLU A 3 -7.21 -1.07 12.72
CA GLU A 3 -8.27 -0.29 13.36
C GLU A 3 -7.69 0.90 14.14
N SER A 4 -6.68 0.64 14.98
CA SER A 4 -5.95 1.69 15.71
C SER A 4 -5.29 2.75 14.81
N PHE A 5 -4.90 2.39 13.57
CA PHE A 5 -4.41 3.38 12.61
C PHE A 5 -5.55 4.24 12.07
N ARG A 6 -6.69 3.62 11.72
CA ARG A 6 -7.89 4.33 11.25
C ARG A 6 -8.48 5.25 12.31
N GLU A 7 -8.45 4.86 13.58
CA GLU A 7 -8.89 5.69 14.70
C GLU A 7 -8.01 6.93 14.90
N LYS A 8 -6.68 6.76 14.73
CA LYS A 8 -5.71 7.86 14.86
C LYS A 8 -5.73 8.82 13.67
N PHE A 9 -6.04 8.32 12.48
CA PHE A 9 -6.02 9.07 11.24
C PHE A 9 -7.31 8.85 10.42
N PRO A 10 -8.48 9.22 10.96
CA PRO A 10 -9.77 8.91 10.35
C PRO A 10 -10.01 9.61 9.00
N GLU A 11 -9.28 10.70 8.74
CA GLU A 11 -9.35 11.48 7.51
C GLU A 11 -8.33 11.06 6.43
N ILE A 12 -7.46 10.09 6.72
CA ILE A 12 -6.45 9.61 5.78
C ILE A 12 -6.96 8.36 5.06
N SER A 13 -6.88 8.36 3.74
CA SER A 13 -7.20 7.20 2.91
C SER A 13 -5.95 6.63 2.23
N LEU A 14 -5.86 5.29 2.19
CA LEU A 14 -4.82 4.59 1.43
C LEU A 14 -5.31 4.38 0.00
N GLN A 15 -4.49 4.76 -0.98
CA GLN A 15 -4.78 4.63 -2.39
C GLN A 15 -3.62 3.95 -3.13
N LEU A 16 -3.96 3.17 -4.16
CA LEU A 16 -2.99 2.72 -5.14
C LEU A 16 -2.69 3.88 -6.10
N SER A 17 -1.40 4.13 -6.32
CA SER A 17 -0.94 5.20 -7.23
C SER A 17 -0.82 4.69 -8.67
N THR A 18 -0.61 3.40 -8.86
CA THR A 18 -0.46 2.76 -10.17
C THR A 18 -1.11 1.38 -10.16
N ALA A 19 -1.36 0.82 -11.36
CA ALA A 19 -1.66 -0.59 -11.48
C ALA A 19 -0.51 -1.43 -10.88
N PRO A 20 -0.80 -2.55 -10.19
CA PRO A 20 0.23 -3.46 -9.73
C PRO A 20 1.01 -4.05 -10.92
N ASP A 21 2.34 -4.02 -10.81
CA ASP A 21 3.21 -4.81 -11.69
C ASP A 21 3.36 -6.21 -11.10
N SER A 22 3.31 -7.25 -11.93
CA SER A 22 3.30 -8.64 -11.47
C SER A 22 4.05 -9.55 -12.44
N HIS A 23 4.93 -10.38 -11.89
CA HIS A 23 5.73 -11.33 -12.64
C HIS A 23 6.02 -12.58 -11.80
N HIS A 24 5.73 -13.77 -12.36
CA HIS A 24 6.01 -15.08 -11.73
C HIS A 24 5.62 -15.16 -10.23
N GLY A 25 4.40 -14.75 -9.90
CA GLY A 25 3.88 -14.80 -8.53
C GLY A 25 4.44 -13.74 -7.58
N HIS A 26 5.24 -12.79 -8.08
CA HIS A 26 5.70 -11.63 -7.31
C HIS A 26 5.02 -10.37 -7.84
N PHE A 27 4.73 -9.41 -6.97
CA PHE A 27 4.15 -8.14 -7.37
C PHE A 27 4.81 -6.95 -6.70
N LYS A 28 4.76 -5.81 -7.39
CA LYS A 28 5.08 -4.49 -6.86
C LYS A 28 3.87 -3.60 -7.04
N LEU A 29 3.52 -2.83 -6.01
CA LEU A 29 2.52 -1.79 -6.12
C LEU A 29 2.98 -0.51 -5.42
N THR A 30 2.67 0.63 -6.02
CA THR A 30 2.96 1.95 -5.46
C THR A 30 1.72 2.43 -4.71
N TRP A 31 1.89 2.91 -3.48
CA TRP A 31 0.79 3.36 -2.63
C TRP A 31 1.03 4.78 -2.13
N LYS A 32 -0.06 5.47 -1.79
CA LYS A 32 -0.05 6.77 -1.13
C LYS A 32 -1.16 6.84 -0.08
N MET A 33 -0.88 7.53 1.01
CA MET A 33 -1.85 7.97 2.00
C MET A 33 -2.20 9.42 1.71
N VAL A 34 -3.47 9.72 1.46
CA VAL A 34 -3.93 11.06 1.13
C VAL A 34 -4.92 11.58 2.17
N LYS A 35 -4.80 12.87 2.48
CA LYS A 35 -5.75 13.61 3.31
C LYS A 35 -7.02 13.95 2.51
N LYS A 36 -8.08 14.36 3.21
CA LYS A 36 -9.35 14.80 2.60
C LYS A 36 -9.21 15.92 1.57
N ASN A 37 -8.23 16.80 1.71
CA ASN A 37 -7.97 17.91 0.79
C ASN A 37 -7.16 17.49 -0.46
N GLY A 38 -6.78 16.21 -0.58
CA GLY A 38 -5.99 15.67 -1.69
C GLY A 38 -4.48 15.64 -1.44
N ASP A 39 -3.99 16.26 -0.36
CA ASP A 39 -2.55 16.27 -0.05
C ASP A 39 -2.04 14.87 0.26
N VAL A 40 -0.86 14.54 -0.27
CA VAL A 40 -0.16 13.31 0.06
C VAL A 40 0.47 13.46 1.44
N PHE A 41 0.03 12.64 2.39
CA PHE A 41 0.60 12.57 3.73
C PHE A 41 1.87 11.73 3.77
N LEU A 42 1.84 10.56 3.11
CA LEU A 42 2.91 9.57 3.05
C LEU A 42 2.76 8.73 1.77
N GLY A 43 3.83 8.15 1.28
CA GLY A 43 3.79 7.23 0.15
C GLY A 43 4.89 6.19 0.23
N GLY A 44 4.83 5.22 -0.68
CA GLY A 44 5.83 4.18 -0.75
C GLY A 44 5.49 3.06 -1.71
N ASN A 45 6.19 1.95 -1.52
CA ASN A 45 6.06 0.76 -2.35
C ASN A 45 5.75 -0.46 -1.46
N PHE A 46 4.88 -1.34 -1.93
CA PHE A 46 4.78 -2.70 -1.41
C PHE A 46 5.38 -3.67 -2.44
N PHE A 47 6.11 -4.65 -1.94
CA PHE A 47 6.55 -5.82 -2.68
C PHE A 47 5.94 -7.04 -2.01
N GLY A 48 5.45 -7.99 -2.80
CA GLY A 48 4.83 -9.18 -2.24
C GLY A 48 4.86 -10.38 -3.16
N GLU A 49 4.37 -11.49 -2.63
CA GLU A 49 4.23 -12.78 -3.30
C GLU A 49 2.77 -13.23 -3.27
N VAL A 50 2.32 -13.91 -4.32
CA VAL A 50 1.04 -14.60 -4.38
C VAL A 50 1.24 -16.10 -4.68
N ASN A 51 0.40 -16.94 -4.11
CA ASN A 51 0.36 -18.37 -4.44
C ASN A 51 -0.47 -18.64 -5.72
N GLN A 52 -0.57 -19.92 -6.10
CA GLN A 52 -1.33 -20.37 -7.28
C GLN A 52 -2.84 -20.06 -7.22
N GLN A 53 -3.39 -19.77 -6.03
CA GLN A 53 -4.78 -19.35 -5.83
C GLN A 53 -4.93 -17.82 -5.77
N ASN A 54 -3.90 -17.07 -6.21
CA ASN A 54 -3.85 -15.60 -6.17
C ASN A 54 -4.04 -15.02 -4.76
N LYS A 55 -3.58 -15.74 -3.72
CA LYS A 55 -3.57 -15.25 -2.34
C LYS A 55 -2.18 -14.70 -2.00
N ILE A 56 -2.14 -13.51 -1.41
CA ILE A 56 -0.90 -12.90 -0.92
C ILE A 56 -0.33 -13.77 0.21
N THR A 57 0.91 -14.21 0.06
CA THR A 57 1.63 -15.04 1.04
C THR A 57 2.74 -14.26 1.75
N LYS A 58 3.30 -13.24 1.10
CA LYS A 58 4.27 -12.32 1.69
C LYS A 58 4.00 -10.89 1.26
N LEU A 59 4.28 -9.95 2.15
CA LEU A 59 4.16 -8.53 1.89
C LEU A 59 5.22 -7.77 2.70
N VAL A 60 5.99 -6.92 2.02
CA VAL A 60 6.97 -6.02 2.63
C VAL A 60 6.69 -4.61 2.13
N GLY A 61 6.63 -3.66 3.07
CA GLY A 61 6.36 -2.26 2.79
C GLY A 61 7.58 -1.37 3.03
N PHE A 62 7.83 -0.48 2.07
CA PHE A 62 8.81 0.60 2.18
C PHE A 62 8.07 1.92 2.14
N VAL A 63 8.57 2.87 2.94
CA VAL A 63 8.06 4.24 3.02
C VAL A 63 9.09 5.14 2.35
N ASP A 64 8.64 5.97 1.42
CA ASP A 64 9.53 6.91 0.74
C ASP A 64 10.00 7.99 1.73
N LYS A 65 11.26 8.39 1.62
CA LYS A 65 11.75 9.56 2.37
C LYS A 65 11.01 10.79 1.86
N LYS A 66 10.55 11.62 2.81
CA LYS A 66 10.12 12.99 2.51
C LYS A 66 11.30 13.87 2.14
#